data_AF-B7PF26-F1
#
_entry.id   AF-B7PF26-F1
#
_cell.length_a   1.000
_cell.length_b   1.000
_cell.length_c   1.000
_cell.angle_alpha   90.00
_cell.angle_beta   90.00
_cell.angle_gamma   90.00
#
_symmetry.space_group_name_H-M   'P 1'
#
loop_
_entity.id
_entity.type
_entity.pdbx_description
1 polymer ?
#
loop_
_entity_poly.entity_id
_entity_poly.type
_entity_poly.pdbx_seq_one_letter_code
_entity_poly.pdbx_strand_id
1 'polypeptide(L)'
;MLMRFFFLVGGFIKWIMVLEIFPTSARSFGFACCLTCSRFGAMVAPFLVDLGDATSAIIPALLVVLMNLLTAGLALVLPETLNKPLPDNFQEAENIDRNKALKVNKQEMKHKLTEVPR
;
A
#
# COMPACT_ATOMS: atom_id res chain seq x y z
N MET A 1 5.24 -5.44 27.94
CA MET A 1 3.86 -5.65 27.45
C MET A 1 3.43 -4.55 26.47
N LEU A 2 3.69 -3.28 26.78
CA LEU A 2 3.31 -2.14 25.93
C LEU A 2 3.86 -2.20 24.49
N MET A 3 5.14 -2.56 24.30
CA MET A 3 5.73 -2.70 22.96
C MET A 3 5.02 -3.74 22.07
N ARG A 4 4.57 -4.85 22.66
CA ARG A 4 3.87 -5.92 21.93
C ARG A 4 2.49 -5.47 21.48
N PHE A 5 1.82 -4.66 22.29
CA PHE A 5 0.51 -4.08 21.95
C PHE A 5 0.61 -3.20 20.70
N PHE A 6 1.55 -2.26 20.66
CA PHE A 6 1.73 -1.39 19.49
C PHE A 6 2.10 -2.16 18.23
N PHE A 7 2.94 -3.18 18.35
CA PHE A 7 3.33 -4.00 17.20
C PHE A 7 2.13 -4.75 16.59
N LEU A 8 1.24 -5.31 17.42
CA LEU A 8 0.03 -5.99 16.96
C LEU A 8 -0.96 -5.02 16.32
N VAL A 9 -1.25 -3.89 16.99
CA VAL A 9 -2.19 -2.88 16.48
C VAL A 9 -1.74 -2.34 15.12
N GLY A 10 -0.45 -2.01 14.96
CA GLY A 10 0.10 -1.60 13.67
C GLY A 10 0.02 -2.68 12.60
N GLY A 11 0.17 -3.96 12.98
CA GLY A 11 -0.05 -5.11 12.09
C GLY A 11 -1.49 -5.19 11.57
N PHE A 12 -2.48 -5.00 12.45
CA PHE A 12 -3.90 -4.99 12.09
C PHE A 12 -4.26 -3.85 11.16
N ILE A 13 -3.77 -2.64 11.43
CA ILE A 13 -4.03 -1.46 10.58
C ILE A 13 -3.51 -1.68 9.17
N LYS A 14 -2.29 -2.20 9.01
CA LYS A 14 -1.74 -2.55 7.69
C LYS A 14 -2.62 -3.53 6.94
N TRP A 15 -3.15 -4.53 7.64
CA TRP A 15 -4.03 -5.52 7.06
C TRP A 15 -5.34 -4.92 6.55
N ILE A 16 -5.93 -3.99 7.30
CA ILE A 16 -7.15 -3.28 6.90
C ILE A 16 -6.89 -2.42 5.66
N MET A 17 -5.77 -1.69 5.63
CA MET A 17 -5.38 -0.85 4.49
C MET A 17 -5.24 -1.65 3.19
N VAL A 18 -4.76 -2.89 3.25
CA VAL A 18 -4.71 -3.80 2.08
C VAL A 18 -6.11 -4.10 1.55
N LEU A 19 -7.11 -4.25 2.42
CA LEU A 19 -8.49 -4.48 2.01
C LEU A 19 -9.12 -3.22 1.37
N GLU A 20 -8.68 -2.05 1.80
CA GLU A 20 -9.17 -0.75 1.33
C GLU A 20 -8.47 -0.24 0.05
N ILE A 21 -7.27 -0.72 -0.27
CA ILE A 21 -6.55 -0.33 -1.48
C ILE A 21 -6.90 -1.20 -2.69
N PHE A 22 -7.13 -2.50 -2.47
CA PHE A 22 -7.37 -3.44 -3.56
C PHE A 22 -8.86 -3.64 -3.86
N PRO A 23 -9.28 -3.51 -5.13
CA PRO A 23 -10.66 -3.77 -5.54
C PRO A 23 -10.99 -5.26 -5.43
N THR A 24 -12.28 -5.58 -5.28
CA THR A 24 -12.78 -6.93 -4.97
C THR A 24 -12.29 -8.00 -5.95
N SER A 25 -12.11 -7.65 -7.23
CA SER A 25 -11.62 -8.53 -8.29
C SER A 25 -10.13 -8.90 -8.19
N ALA A 26 -9.30 -8.02 -7.60
CA ALA A 26 -7.84 -8.22 -7.51
C ALA A 26 -7.35 -8.48 -6.07
N ARG A 27 -8.21 -8.28 -5.07
CA ARG A 27 -7.88 -8.39 -3.64
C ARG A 27 -7.27 -9.73 -3.29
N SER A 28 -7.85 -10.84 -3.75
CA SER A 28 -7.35 -12.19 -3.46
C SER A 28 -5.95 -12.43 -4.02
N PHE A 29 -5.64 -11.90 -5.21
CA PHE A 29 -4.34 -12.03 -5.84
C PHE A 29 -3.28 -11.16 -5.14
N GLY A 30 -3.57 -9.87 -4.93
CA GLY A 30 -2.67 -8.96 -4.22
C GLY A 30 -2.35 -9.45 -2.80
N PHE A 31 -3.36 -9.99 -2.12
CA PHE A 31 -3.21 -10.61 -0.82
C PHE A 31 -2.34 -11.88 -0.88
N ALA A 32 -2.52 -12.75 -1.87
CA ALA A 32 -1.69 -13.95 -2.05
C ALA A 32 -0.21 -13.62 -2.33
N CYS A 33 0.06 -12.58 -3.14
CA CYS A 33 1.43 -12.09 -3.36
C CYS A 33 2.06 -11.61 -2.05
N CYS A 34 1.33 -10.83 -1.26
CA CYS A 34 1.80 -10.32 0.03
C CYS A 34 2.10 -11.46 1.02
N LEU A 35 1.23 -12.48 1.08
CA LEU A 35 1.45 -13.69 1.87
C LEU A 35 2.69 -14.47 1.41
N THR A 36 2.94 -14.55 0.11
CA THR A 36 4.12 -15.24 -0.43
C THR A 36 5.39 -14.52 0.01
N CYS A 37 5.43 -13.18 -0.07
CA CYS A 37 6.51 -12.36 0.47
C CYS A 37 6.69 -12.56 1.99
N SER A 38 5.59 -12.64 2.74
CA SER A 38 5.62 -12.92 4.18
C SER A 38 6.26 -14.29 4.48
N ARG A 39 6.00 -15.30 3.65
CA ARG A 39 6.62 -16.61 3.78
C ARG A 39 8.13 -16.60 3.55
N PHE A 40 8.64 -15.77 2.64
CA PHE A 40 10.09 -15.57 2.54
C PHE A 40 10.67 -15.04 3.85
N GLY A 41 10.00 -14.09 4.51
CA GLY A 41 10.39 -13.63 5.85
C GLY A 41 10.42 -14.76 6.88
N ALA A 42 9.42 -15.65 6.85
CA ALA A 42 9.38 -16.82 7.73
C ALA A 42 10.47 -17.85 7.43
N MET A 43 10.87 -18.02 6.15
CA MET A 43 11.99 -18.89 5.76
C MET A 43 13.33 -18.33 6.25
N VAL A 44 13.49 -17.01 6.26
CA VAL A 44 14.72 -16.33 6.74
C VAL A 44 14.79 -16.31 8.28
N ALA A 45 13.66 -16.39 8.98
CA ALA A 45 13.58 -16.34 10.44
C ALA A 45 14.50 -17.33 11.18
N PRO A 46 14.54 -18.65 10.88
CA PRO A 46 15.45 -19.57 11.59
C PRO A 46 16.92 -19.19 11.40
N PHE A 47 17.33 -18.75 10.20
CA PHE A 47 18.71 -18.31 9.95
C PHE A 47 19.10 -17.08 10.78
N LEU A 48 18.16 -16.17 11.04
CA LEU A 48 18.41 -15.02 11.91
C LEU A 48 18.58 -15.44 13.38
N VAL A 49 17.89 -16.49 13.82
CA VAL A 49 18.04 -17.05 15.18
C VAL A 49 19.40 -17.73 15.30
N ASP A 50 19.76 -18.59 14.35
CA ASP A 50 21.07 -19.26 14.32
C ASP A 50 22.23 -18.25 14.33
N LEU A 51 22.08 -17.15 13.59
CA LEU A 51 23.05 -16.05 13.57
C LEU A 51 23.12 -15.29 14.91
N GLY A 52 21.99 -15.14 15.59
CA GLY A 52 21.90 -14.54 16.92
C GLY A 52 22.62 -15.38 17.98
N ASP A 53 22.47 -16.69 17.91
CA ASP A 53 23.14 -17.65 18.80
C ASP A 53 24.66 -17.69 18.57
N ALA A 54 25.10 -17.53 17.32
CA ALA A 54 26.52 -17.57 16.96
C ALA A 54 27.31 -16.29 17.31
N THR A 55 26.67 -15.11 17.33
CA THR A 55 27.37 -13.83 17.56
C THR A 55 26.84 -13.08 18.78
N SER A 56 25.59 -12.61 18.73
CA SER A 56 24.85 -12.08 19.89
C SER A 56 23.40 -11.81 19.48
N ALA A 57 22.48 -11.88 20.46
CA ALA A 57 21.05 -11.64 20.25
C ALA A 57 20.69 -10.21 19.76
N ILE A 58 21.63 -9.27 19.83
CA ILE A 58 21.42 -7.86 19.43
C ILE A 58 21.41 -7.70 17.90
N ILE A 59 22.17 -8.51 17.18
CA ILE A 59 22.32 -8.42 15.72
C ILE A 59 20.99 -8.69 14.98
N PRO A 60 20.29 -9.81 15.21
CA PRO A 60 19.00 -10.06 14.55
C PRO A 60 17.95 -9.03 14.93
N ALA A 61 17.98 -8.50 16.16
CA ALA A 61 17.08 -7.43 16.60
C ALA A 61 17.30 -6.13 15.80
N LEU A 62 18.56 -5.72 15.59
CA LEU A 62 18.90 -4.55 14.77
C LEU A 62 18.44 -4.71 13.32
N LEU A 63 18.64 -5.89 12.73
CA LEU A 63 18.16 -6.20 11.38
C LEU A 63 16.65 -6.00 11.24
N VAL A 64 15.86 -6.54 12.17
CA VAL A 64 14.40 -6.38 12.17
C VAL A 64 14.01 -4.91 12.33
N VAL A 65 14.69 -4.15 13.18
CA VAL A 65 14.42 -2.71 13.36
C VAL A 65 14.72 -1.93 12.08
N LEU A 66 15.84 -2.18 11.41
CA LEU A 66 16.20 -1.54 10.14
C LEU A 66 15.16 -1.84 9.05
N MET A 67 14.70 -3.09 8.94
CA MET A 67 13.65 -3.47 7.99
C MET A 67 12.31 -2.76 8.28
N ASN A 68 11.95 -2.61 9.56
CA ASN A 68 10.76 -1.86 9.94
C ASN A 68 10.90 -0.37 9.65
N LEU A 69 12.08 0.21 9.83
CA LEU A 69 12.35 1.62 9.53
C LEU A 69 12.26 1.90 8.02
N LEU A 70 12.82 1.00 7.19
CA LEU A 70 12.64 1.05 5.74
C LEU A 70 11.16 0.97 5.37
N THR A 71 10.42 0.04 5.97
CA THR A 71 8.97 -0.10 5.73
C THR A 71 8.21 1.16 6.11
N ALA A 72 8.54 1.77 7.25
CA ALA A 72 7.95 3.05 7.67
C ALA A 72 8.29 4.19 6.69
N GLY A 73 9.53 4.24 6.19
CA GLY A 73 9.93 5.21 5.17
C GLY A 73 9.15 5.04 3.86
N LEU A 74 8.98 3.79 3.41
CA LEU A 74 8.15 3.48 2.24
C LEU A 74 6.67 3.80 2.49
N ALA A 75 6.18 3.61 3.72
CA ALA A 75 4.80 3.95 4.08
C ALA A 75 4.52 5.46 3.98
N LEU A 76 5.52 6.32 4.20
CA LEU A 76 5.38 7.77 3.99
C LEU A 76 5.25 8.15 2.51
N VAL A 77 5.79 7.32 1.61
CA VAL A 77 5.63 7.50 0.15
C VAL A 77 4.25 7.04 -0.32
N LEU A 78 3.53 6.27 0.50
CA LEU A 78 2.17 5.85 0.19
C LEU A 78 1.24 7.07 0.32
N PRO A 79 0.66 7.58 -0.78
CA PRO A 79 -0.24 8.72 -0.72
C PRO A 79 -1.45 8.36 0.15
N GLU A 80 -1.73 9.18 1.16
CA GLU A 80 -2.90 9.09 2.03
C GLU A 80 -4.15 8.77 1.19
N THR A 81 -4.72 7.59 1.40
CA THR A 81 -5.83 7.00 0.63
C THR A 81 -7.19 7.63 0.95
N LEU A 82 -7.21 8.67 1.78
CA LEU A 82 -8.42 9.36 2.20
C LEU A 82 -9.04 10.12 1.00
N ASN A 83 -10.26 9.75 0.59
CA ASN A 83 -11.11 10.40 -0.44
C ASN A 83 -10.93 10.02 -1.93
N LYS A 84 -10.47 8.81 -2.27
CA LYS A 84 -10.61 8.31 -3.66
C LYS A 84 -11.60 7.15 -3.72
N PRO A 85 -12.67 7.22 -4.55
CA PRO A 85 -13.58 6.10 -4.73
C PRO A 85 -12.82 4.93 -5.35
N LEU A 86 -12.86 3.78 -4.68
CA LEU A 86 -12.26 2.54 -5.17
C LEU A 86 -13.06 2.05 -6.39
N PRO A 87 -12.46 1.99 -7.59
CA PRO A 87 -13.12 1.40 -8.76
C PRO A 87 -13.22 -0.12 -8.56
N ASP A 88 -14.38 -0.73 -8.75
CA ASP A 88 -14.58 -2.16 -8.45
C ASP A 88 -13.88 -3.10 -9.46
N ASN A 89 -13.47 -2.56 -10.62
CA ASN A 89 -12.75 -3.28 -11.68
C ASN A 89 -11.66 -2.42 -12.34
N PHE A 90 -10.59 -3.05 -12.85
CA PHE A 90 -9.56 -2.38 -13.67
C PHE A 90 -10.16 -1.64 -14.89
N GLN A 91 -11.19 -2.21 -15.51
CA GLN A 91 -11.93 -1.59 -16.61
C GLN A 91 -12.72 -0.36 -16.16
N GLU A 92 -13.18 -0.32 -14.91
CA GLU A 92 -13.90 0.82 -14.35
C GLU A 92 -12.93 1.94 -13.94
N ALA A 93 -11.74 1.58 -13.44
CA ALA A 93 -10.63 2.51 -13.20
C ALA A 93 -10.22 3.25 -14.49
N GLU A 94 -10.06 2.52 -15.61
CA GLU A 94 -9.72 3.10 -16.91
C GLU A 94 -10.86 3.99 -17.46
N ASN A 95 -12.12 3.60 -17.23
CA ASN A 95 -13.28 4.37 -17.66
C ASN A 95 -13.51 5.65 -16.84
N ILE A 96 -13.12 5.68 -15.57
CA ILE A 96 -13.15 6.90 -14.74
C ILE A 96 -12.13 7.93 -15.25
N ASP A 97 -10.94 7.49 -15.64
CA ASP A 97 -9.91 8.38 -16.18
C ASP A 97 -10.30 8.95 -17.55
N ARG A 98 -10.88 8.09 -18.40
CA ARG A 98 -11.45 8.50 -19.71
C ARG A 98 -12.60 9.50 -19.53
N ASN A 99 -13.52 9.28 -18.58
CA ASN A 99 -14.62 10.20 -18.32
C ASN A 99 -14.17 11.53 -17.70
N LYS A 100 -13.13 11.55 -16.87
CA LYS A 100 -12.51 12.79 -16.37
C LYS A 100 -11.89 13.59 -17.51
N ALA A 101 -11.12 12.94 -18.39
CA ALA A 101 -10.54 13.58 -19.56
C ALA A 101 -11.62 14.17 -20.49
N LEU A 102 -12.72 13.44 -20.70
CA LEU A 102 -13.87 13.93 -21.50
C LEU A 102 -14.58 15.12 -20.83
N LYS A 103 -14.74 15.13 -19.50
CA LYS A 103 -15.34 16.27 -18.78
C LYS A 103 -14.48 17.52 -18.84
N VAL A 104 -13.16 17.39 -18.66
CA VAL A 104 -12.22 18.51 -18.79
C VAL A 104 -12.29 19.09 -20.20
N ASN A 105 -12.24 18.24 -21.23
CA ASN A 105 -12.29 18.68 -22.63
C ASN A 105 -13.63 19.37 -22.98
N LYS A 106 -14.74 18.89 -22.41
CA LYS A 106 -16.07 19.51 -22.58
C LYS A 106 -16.20 20.85 -21.84
N GLN A 107 -15.50 21.03 -20.71
CA GLN A 107 -15.43 22.30 -19.99
C GLN A 107 -14.54 23.31 -20.71
N GLU A 108 -13.39 22.89 -21.24
CA GLU A 108 -12.54 23.76 -22.07
C GLU A 108 -13.26 24.21 -23.34
N MET A 109 -13.99 23.33 -24.02
CA MET A 109 -14.80 23.72 -25.17
C MET A 109 -15.92 24.71 -24.79
N LYS A 110 -16.57 24.54 -23.63
CA LYS A 110 -17.58 25.50 -23.15
C LYS A 110 -16.97 26.86 -22.83
N HIS A 111 -15.78 26.90 -22.23
CA HIS A 111 -15.05 28.12 -21.93
C HIS A 111 -14.66 28.87 -23.21
N LYS A 112 -14.17 28.16 -24.24
CA LYS A 112 -13.85 28.75 -25.55
C LYS A 112 -15.08 29.24 -26.32
N LEU A 113 -16.24 28.60 -26.14
CA LEU A 113 -17.50 29.06 -26.74
C LEU A 113 -18.05 30.33 -26.06
N THR A 114 -17.75 30.57 -24.78
CA THR A 114 -18.15 31.80 -24.07
C THR A 114 -17.25 33.01 -24.33
N GLU A 115 -16.04 32.78 -24.86
CA GLU A 115 -15.09 33.85 -25.20
C GLU A 115 -15.22 34.37 -26.63
N VAL A 116 -16.21 33.91 -27.42
CA VAL A 116 -16.48 34.48 -28.75
C VAL A 116 -16.92 35.95 -28.58
N PRO A 117 -16.10 36.93 -28.97
CA PRO A 117 -16.51 38.33 -28.89
C PRO A 117 -17.66 38.57 -29.87
N ARG A 118 -18.72 39.22 -29.38
CA ARG A 118 -19.82 39.73 -30.22
C ARG A 118 -19.31 40.79 -31.19
#